data_AF-K9LCH0-F1
#
_entry.id   AF-K9LCH0-F1
#
_cell.length_a   1.000
_cell.length_b   1.000
_cell.length_c   1.000
_cell.angle_alpha   90.00
_cell.angle_beta   90.00
_cell.angle_gamma   90.00
#
_symmetry.space_group_name_H-M   'P 1'
#
loop_
_entity.id
_entity.type
_entity.pdbx_description
1 polymer ?
#
loop_
_entity_poly.entity_id
_entity_poly.type
_entity_poly.pdbx_seq_one_letter_code
_entity_poly.pdbx_strand_id
1 'polypeptide(L)'
;EFLERIRHIRDPLTLEVPDDFLDDINRLTLEGVVGIALNTRLGMIHKNRDNPDSKIFLKEIRNFFDLTEEVEIKPSIWKIIKTPKFRQLMK
;
A
#
# COMPACT_ATOMS: atom_id res chain seq x y z
N GLU A 1 14.96 -1.85 -11.52
CA GLU A 1 14.65 -2.07 -10.09
C GLU A 1 13.54 -3.12 -9.89
N PHE A 2 12.32 -2.89 -10.39
CA PHE A 2 11.22 -3.87 -10.22
C PHE A 2 11.46 -5.22 -10.92
N LEU A 3 12.01 -5.20 -12.14
CA LEU A 3 12.36 -6.45 -12.84
C LEU A 3 13.39 -7.29 -12.07
N GLU A 4 14.34 -6.65 -11.40
CA GLU A 4 15.31 -7.35 -10.54
C GLU A 4 14.63 -7.97 -9.32
N ARG A 5 13.63 -7.27 -8.75
CA ARG A 5 12.81 -7.83 -7.66
C ARG A 5 12.07 -9.09 -8.11
N ILE A 6 11.40 -9.06 -9.27
CA ILE A 6 10.72 -10.23 -9.84
C ILE A 6 11.70 -11.38 -10.04
N ARG A 7 12.87 -11.11 -10.64
CA ARG A 7 13.91 -12.14 -10.87
C ARG A 7 14.41 -12.76 -9.57
N HIS A 8 14.44 -11.99 -8.49
CA HIS A 8 14.92 -12.44 -7.19
C HIS A 8 13.90 -13.28 -6.41
N ILE A 9 12.59 -13.01 -6.57
CA ILE A 9 11.55 -13.70 -5.78
C ILE A 9 10.85 -14.83 -6.52
N ARG A 10 10.94 -14.88 -7.85
CA ARG A 10 10.29 -15.94 -8.61
C ARG A 10 10.88 -17.30 -8.26
N ASP A 11 10.05 -18.31 -8.24
CA ASP A 11 10.48 -19.68 -8.04
C ASP A 11 11.38 -20.12 -9.21
N PRO A 12 12.56 -20.73 -8.95
CA PRO A 12 13.53 -21.03 -10.00
C PRO A 12 13.09 -22.17 -10.94
N LEU A 13 12.13 -23.00 -10.54
CA LEU A 13 11.67 -24.15 -11.31
C LEU A 13 10.46 -23.79 -12.19
N THR A 14 9.47 -23.13 -11.61
CA THR A 14 8.20 -22.75 -12.25
C THR A 14 8.28 -21.40 -12.93
N LEU A 15 9.20 -20.53 -12.51
CA LEU A 15 9.32 -19.12 -12.91
C LEU A 15 8.14 -18.24 -12.49
N GLU A 16 7.27 -18.75 -11.63
CA GLU A 16 6.12 -18.03 -11.08
C GLU A 16 6.53 -17.13 -9.90
N VAL A 17 5.75 -16.08 -9.67
CA VAL A 17 5.92 -15.18 -8.52
C VAL A 17 5.11 -15.71 -7.32
N PRO A 18 5.49 -15.36 -6.07
CA PRO A 18 4.77 -15.80 -4.88
C PRO A 18 3.30 -15.35 -4.84
N ASP A 19 2.46 -16.06 -4.08
CA ASP A 19 1.03 -15.75 -3.92
C ASP A 19 0.76 -14.33 -3.38
N ASP A 20 1.70 -13.78 -2.60
CA ASP A 20 1.62 -12.45 -2.01
C ASP A 20 2.20 -11.33 -2.91
N PHE A 21 2.46 -11.61 -4.19
CA PHE A 21 3.05 -10.66 -5.15
C PHE A 21 2.25 -9.36 -5.32
N LEU A 22 0.98 -9.34 -4.90
CA LEU A 22 0.19 -8.11 -4.81
C LEU A 22 0.85 -7.03 -3.92
N ASP A 23 1.63 -7.40 -2.90
CA ASP A 23 2.41 -6.43 -2.11
C ASP A 23 3.47 -5.72 -2.96
N ASP A 24 4.17 -6.46 -3.81
CA ASP A 24 5.16 -5.94 -4.75
C ASP A 24 4.54 -5.01 -5.80
N ILE A 25 3.36 -5.37 -6.32
CA ILE A 25 2.59 -4.51 -7.23
C ILE A 25 2.15 -3.22 -6.54
N ASN A 26 1.63 -3.29 -5.31
CA ASN A 26 1.23 -2.11 -4.55
C ASN A 26 2.41 -1.16 -4.30
N ARG A 27 3.59 -1.71 -3.99
CA ARG A 27 4.83 -0.92 -3.81
C ARG A 27 5.28 -0.26 -5.11
N LEU A 28 5.22 -0.97 -6.23
CA LEU A 28 5.53 -0.41 -7.55
C LEU A 28 4.59 0.76 -7.89
N THR A 29 3.28 0.56 -7.73
CA THR A 29 2.28 1.58 -8.02
C THR A 29 2.51 2.83 -7.18
N LEU A 30 2.78 2.65 -5.88
CA LEU A 30 3.05 3.76 -4.98
C LEU A 30 4.33 4.53 -5.36
N GLU A 31 5.43 3.82 -5.64
CA GLU A 31 6.68 4.45 -6.09
C GLU A 31 6.48 5.24 -7.39
N GLY A 32 5.68 4.70 -8.32
CA GLY A 32 5.33 5.36 -9.58
C GLY A 32 4.53 6.63 -9.37
N VAL A 33 3.43 6.56 -8.61
CA VAL A 33 2.55 7.71 -8.35
C VAL A 33 3.30 8.81 -7.61
N VAL A 34 4.02 8.48 -6.53
CA VAL A 34 4.78 9.46 -5.73
C VAL A 34 5.94 10.04 -6.54
N GLY A 35 6.61 9.23 -7.34
CA GLY A 35 7.68 9.68 -8.24
C GLY A 35 7.22 10.73 -9.23
N ILE A 36 5.99 10.64 -9.72
CA ILE A 36 5.41 11.62 -10.66
C ILE A 36 4.80 12.80 -9.92
N ALA A 37 3.92 12.54 -8.95
CA ALA A 37 3.12 13.57 -8.28
C ALA A 37 3.97 14.47 -7.37
N LEU A 38 4.97 13.90 -6.69
CA LEU A 38 5.78 14.60 -5.69
C LEU A 38 7.25 14.74 -6.09
N ASN A 39 7.63 14.31 -7.30
CA ASN A 39 9.02 14.28 -7.77
C ASN A 39 9.99 13.66 -6.73
N THR A 40 9.54 12.63 -6.01
CA THR A 40 10.25 12.04 -4.86
C THR A 40 10.39 10.53 -5.05
N ARG A 41 11.57 9.99 -4.73
CA ARG A 41 11.84 8.55 -4.70
C ARG A 41 11.76 8.02 -3.28
N LEU A 42 10.76 7.20 -3.00
CA LEU A 42 10.58 6.59 -1.68
C LEU A 42 11.47 5.36 -1.49
N GLY A 43 11.87 4.70 -2.57
CA GLY A 43 12.69 3.49 -2.53
C GLY A 43 11.90 2.27 -2.03
N MET A 44 10.59 2.20 -2.32
CA MET A 44 9.69 1.17 -1.79
C MET A 44 9.94 -0.23 -2.33
N ILE A 45 10.67 -0.35 -3.45
CA ILE A 45 10.93 -1.62 -4.14
C ILE A 45 12.13 -2.34 -3.51
N HIS A 46 13.26 -1.65 -3.28
CA HIS A 46 14.44 -2.22 -2.60
C HIS A 46 14.91 -1.39 -1.40
N LYS A 47 15.45 -0.18 -1.62
CA LYS A 47 16.24 0.57 -0.61
C LYS A 47 15.56 0.69 0.76
N ASN A 48 14.28 1.01 0.77
CA ASN A 48 13.50 1.23 1.99
C ASN A 48 12.41 0.16 2.17
N ARG A 49 12.43 -0.93 1.40
CA ARG A 49 11.38 -1.96 1.43
C ARG A 49 11.10 -2.47 2.84
N ASP A 50 12.18 -2.74 3.58
CA ASP A 50 12.15 -3.30 4.93
C ASP A 50 12.22 -2.25 6.04
N ASN A 51 12.29 -0.97 5.69
CA ASN A 51 12.23 0.11 6.66
C ASN A 51 10.88 0.04 7.42
N PRO A 52 10.89 0.07 8.77
CA PRO A 52 9.67 0.09 9.58
C PRO A 52 8.68 1.17 9.16
N ASP A 53 9.17 2.38 8.83
CA ASP A 53 8.33 3.50 8.43
C ASP A 53 7.63 3.24 7.10
N SER A 54 8.32 2.58 6.15
CA SER A 54 7.73 2.19 4.86
C SER A 54 6.65 1.11 5.02
N LYS A 55 6.83 0.19 5.98
CA LYS A 55 5.81 -0.82 6.31
C LYS A 55 4.59 -0.18 6.98
N ILE A 56 4.81 0.76 7.90
CA ILE A 56 3.73 1.54 8.52
C ILE A 56 2.98 2.34 7.45
N PHE A 57 3.70 3.05 6.57
CA PHE A 57 3.09 3.86 5.53
C PHE A 57 2.18 3.05 4.58
N LEU A 58 2.65 1.89 4.10
CA LEU A 58 1.82 1.00 3.27
C LEU A 58 0.59 0.48 4.01
N LYS A 59 0.74 0.15 5.30
CA LYS A 59 -0.37 -0.28 6.14
C LYS A 59 -1.42 0.83 6.28
N GLU A 60 -1.00 2.07 6.53
CA GLU A 60 -1.93 3.18 6.67
C GLU A 60 -2.63 3.55 5.36
N ILE A 61 -1.96 3.41 4.20
CA ILE A 61 -2.63 3.55 2.90
C ILE A 61 -3.73 2.49 2.72
N ARG A 62 -3.48 1.23 3.11
CA ARG A 62 -4.49 0.17 3.05
C ARG A 62 -5.66 0.47 3.99
N ASN A 63 -5.35 0.81 5.25
CA ASN A 63 -6.35 1.21 6.24
C ASN A 63 -7.22 2.37 5.74
N PHE A 64 -6.62 3.36 5.07
CA PHE A 64 -7.34 4.48 4.50
C PHE A 64 -8.40 4.02 3.49
N PHE A 65 -8.05 3.13 2.55
CA PHE A 65 -9.01 2.62 1.57
C PHE A 65 -10.12 1.79 2.23
N ASP A 66 -9.76 0.89 3.16
CA ASP A 66 -10.73 0.04 3.87
C ASP A 66 -11.70 0.88 4.71
N LEU A 67 -11.19 1.83 5.49
CA LEU A 67 -12.01 2.72 6.31
C LEU A 67 -12.85 3.67 5.46
N THR A 68 -12.32 4.16 4.33
CA THR A 68 -13.10 4.97 3.38
C THR A 68 -14.26 4.18 2.81
N GLU A 69 -14.07 2.92 2.45
CA GLU A 69 -15.17 2.06 2.00
C GLU A 69 -16.27 1.93 3.07
N GLU A 70 -15.88 1.71 4.33
CA GLU A 70 -16.82 1.56 5.43
C GLU A 70 -17.54 2.84 5.84
N VAL A 71 -16.87 3.99 5.70
CA VAL A 71 -17.39 5.28 6.17
C VAL A 71 -18.11 6.02 5.04
N GLU A 72 -17.52 6.10 3.85
CA GLU A 72 -18.03 6.93 2.75
C GLU A 72 -18.89 6.17 1.74
N ILE A 73 -18.59 4.89 1.49
CA ILE A 73 -19.27 4.10 0.45
C ILE A 73 -20.46 3.33 1.04
N LYS A 74 -20.26 2.63 2.16
CA LYS A 74 -21.33 1.89 2.84
C LYS A 74 -22.26 2.83 3.61
N PRO A 75 -23.53 2.45 3.86
CA PRO A 75 -24.42 3.22 4.70
C PRO A 75 -23.83 3.39 6.11
N SER A 76 -23.42 4.62 6.44
CA SER A 76 -22.80 4.95 7.71
C SER A 76 -23.35 6.26 8.26
N ILE A 77 -23.68 6.27 9.55
CA ILE A 77 -24.28 7.41 10.25
C ILE A 77 -23.25 8.46 10.70
N TRP A 78 -22.01 8.37 10.21
CA TRP A 78 -20.91 9.22 10.64
C TRP A 78 -21.15 10.72 10.43
N LYS A 79 -22.00 11.06 9.45
CA LYS A 79 -22.44 12.43 9.16
C LYS A 79 -23.33 13.02 10.26
N ILE A 80 -23.96 12.17 11.08
CA ILE A 80 -24.81 12.56 12.21
C ILE A 80 -24.00 12.49 13.51
N ILE A 81 -23.31 11.37 13.76
CA ILE A 81 -22.48 11.16 14.95
C ILE A 81 -21.09 10.68 14.57
N LYS A 82 -20.02 11.23 15.18
CA LYS A 82 -18.64 10.83 14.86
C LYS A 82 -18.35 9.41 15.38
N THR A 83 -18.57 8.41 14.52
CA THR A 83 -18.38 6.99 14.83
C THR A 83 -16.92 6.65 15.11
N PRO A 84 -16.63 5.55 15.83
CA PRO A 84 -15.25 5.11 16.07
C PRO A 84 -14.46 4.90 14.77
N LYS A 85 -15.09 4.33 13.73
CA LYS A 85 -14.47 4.12 12.41
C LYS A 85 -14.14 5.43 11.70
N PHE A 86 -15.04 6.42 11.76
CA PHE A 86 -14.73 7.77 11.28
C PHE A 86 -13.54 8.38 12.05
N ARG A 87 -13.48 8.23 13.37
CA ARG A 87 -12.34 8.72 14.16
C ARG A 87 -11.04 8.01 13.82
N GLN A 88 -11.08 6.73 13.46
CA GLN A 88 -9.91 5.98 12.99
C GLN A 88 -9.44 6.49 11.63
N LEU A 89 -10.37 6.78 10.70
CA LEU A 89 -10.04 7.34 9.38
C LEU A 89 -9.37 8.72 9.47
N MET A 90 -9.72 9.52 10.48
CA MET A 90 -9.21 10.88 10.67
C MET A 90 -7.91 10.97 11.50
N LYS A 91 -7.38 9.84 11.98
CA LYS A 91 -6.09 9.80 12.71
C LYS A 91 -4.93 9.73 11.74
#